data_AF-A0A177B8K1-F1
#
_entry.id   AF-A0A177B8K1-F1
#
_cell.length_a   1.000
_cell.length_b   1.000
_cell.length_c   1.000
_cell.angle_alpha   90.00
_cell.angle_beta   90.00
_cell.angle_gamma   90.00
#
_symmetry.space_group_name_H-M   'P 1'
#
loop_
_entity.id
_entity.type
_entity.pdbx_description
1 polymer ?
#
loop_
_entity_poly.entity_id
_entity_poly.type
_entity_poly.pdbx_seq_one_letter_code
_entity_poly.pdbx_strand_id
1 'polypeptide(L)'
;MSNGISKSHDEYQYLRLIENIMTNGTQRSNRTGTDTLSIFGAQSRYDLSNGVIPVLTTKRVFWRGVVEELLWIIAGCTNSNVLTNRNVKIWDQNGSREFLDNLGFKDRKTGDLGPVYGFQWRHFGAKYKTCDDNYDKQGVDQLANVIHLIKNDPDSRRIVLSSWNAMDLPDMALPPCHCLCQFYVCNNKLSCQLYQRSADMGLGVPFNIASYSLLTFMLAHITNTEPGEFIHTIGDAHVYVNHVEPLKQQIVREPYQFPNIEFLNPSKIVNIDDFTMDNIVLKNYQCHKPIKMDMANDMTTIIYNSNYLIYMSIFNKIKLNHIAKNCALLICDVQTKFEPHIKNFDIMTKNCQKLMTAAKLLNVPIYVTEHYPKGLGNIVPELSMKDVNMYKKTLFSMAIDELVQDLNKNKDIQCINICGLETHVCVQQSVFDFLDLGYAVDVVVDAVGSRSLLDRSIGIRRMENCGANLTTTESLIFTWCQNSTHQNFKQIQKLVVQQNQHPDQLP
;
A
#
# COMPACT_ATOMS: atom_id res chain seq x y z
N MET A 1 -30.83 -24.31 11.90
CA MET A 1 -30.75 -23.00 11.22
C MET A 1 -29.35 -22.47 11.50
N SER A 2 -28.44 -22.57 10.54
CA SER A 2 -27.07 -22.06 10.66
C SER A 2 -27.11 -20.54 10.61
N ASN A 3 -26.62 -19.86 11.65
CA ASN A 3 -26.39 -18.42 11.65
C ASN A 3 -25.45 -18.06 10.50
N GLY A 4 -26.01 -17.54 9.42
CA GLY A 4 -25.27 -17.13 8.23
C GLY A 4 -24.42 -15.91 8.55
N ILE A 5 -23.12 -16.14 8.75
CA ILE A 5 -22.12 -15.08 8.63
C ILE A 5 -22.20 -14.61 7.18
N SER A 6 -22.72 -13.40 6.94
CA SER A 6 -22.74 -12.78 5.62
C SER A 6 -21.31 -12.74 5.08
N LYS A 7 -21.01 -13.51 4.02
CA LYS A 7 -19.71 -13.48 3.35
C LYS A 7 -19.47 -12.03 2.88
N SER A 8 -18.37 -11.42 3.33
CA SER A 8 -17.95 -10.09 2.87
C SER A 8 -17.78 -10.12 1.35
N HIS A 9 -18.26 -9.09 0.64
CA HIS A 9 -18.12 -8.95 -0.81
C HIS A 9 -16.64 -9.04 -1.24
N ASP A 10 -16.34 -9.77 -2.32
CA ASP A 10 -14.96 -10.06 -2.72
C ASP A 10 -14.18 -8.79 -3.14
N GLU A 11 -14.86 -7.75 -3.65
CA GLU A 11 -14.25 -6.44 -3.99
C GLU A 11 -13.49 -5.79 -2.82
N TYR A 12 -13.89 -6.05 -1.57
CA TYR A 12 -13.17 -5.51 -0.41
C TYR A 12 -11.74 -6.02 -0.31
N GLN A 13 -11.37 -7.13 -0.96
CA GLN A 13 -9.98 -7.59 -1.01
C GLN A 13 -9.10 -6.60 -1.78
N TYR A 14 -9.58 -6.09 -2.92
CA TYR A 14 -8.89 -5.05 -3.68
C TYR A 14 -8.79 -3.73 -2.90
N LEU A 15 -9.89 -3.30 -2.27
CA LEU A 15 -9.91 -2.04 -1.51
C LEU A 15 -8.97 -2.08 -0.29
N ARG A 16 -8.97 -3.19 0.46
CA ARG A 16 -8.07 -3.37 1.61
C ARG A 16 -6.60 -3.47 1.18
N LEU A 17 -6.31 -4.04 0.00
CA LEU A 17 -4.95 -4.03 -0.53
C LEU A 17 -4.47 -2.61 -0.87
N ILE A 18 -5.33 -1.77 -1.46
CA ILE A 18 -5.01 -0.35 -1.68
C ILE A 18 -4.76 0.36 -0.35
N GLU A 19 -5.65 0.21 0.62
CA GLU A 19 -5.51 0.82 1.94
C GLU A 19 -4.21 0.39 2.63
N ASN A 20 -3.89 -0.91 2.58
CA ASN A 20 -2.64 -1.45 3.11
C ASN A 20 -1.41 -0.86 2.41
N ILE A 21 -1.43 -0.73 1.08
CA ILE A 21 -0.31 -0.13 0.33
C ILE A 21 -0.15 1.35 0.67
N MET A 22 -1.25 2.10 0.81
CA MET A 22 -1.17 3.52 1.17
C MET A 22 -0.71 3.75 2.61
N THR A 23 -1.00 2.82 3.52
CA THR A 23 -0.67 2.94 4.95
C THR A 23 0.72 2.38 5.27
N ASN A 24 1.02 1.19 4.75
CA ASN A 24 2.20 0.40 5.11
C ASN A 24 3.20 0.23 3.96
N GLY A 25 2.90 0.77 2.77
CA GLY A 25 3.76 0.64 1.61
C GLY A 25 5.02 1.49 1.71
N THR A 26 6.15 0.93 1.28
CA THR A 26 7.42 1.66 1.19
C THR A 26 7.41 2.53 -0.06
N GLN A 27 7.76 3.81 0.11
CA GLN A 27 7.97 4.71 -1.02
C GLN A 27 9.19 4.27 -1.84
N ARG A 28 9.01 4.16 -3.15
CA ARG A 28 10.06 3.79 -4.10
C ARG A 28 9.98 4.68 -5.33
N SER A 29 11.11 5.24 -5.71
CA SER A 29 11.26 5.84 -7.03
C SER A 29 11.33 4.75 -8.10
N ASN A 30 10.80 5.03 -9.28
CA ASN A 30 10.77 4.09 -10.40
C ASN A 30 11.09 4.81 -11.71
N ARG A 31 11.19 4.03 -12.79
CA ARG A 31 11.59 4.49 -14.13
C ARG A 31 10.69 5.60 -14.71
N THR A 32 9.45 5.73 -14.23
CA THR A 32 8.46 6.69 -14.76
C THR A 32 8.64 8.12 -14.27
N GLY A 33 9.50 8.34 -13.28
CA GLY A 33 9.63 9.64 -12.61
C GLY A 33 8.46 9.98 -11.67
N THR A 34 7.44 9.12 -11.58
CA THR A 34 6.37 9.21 -10.57
C THR A 34 6.61 8.15 -9.50
N ASP A 35 6.94 8.57 -8.29
CA ASP A 35 7.14 7.66 -7.15
C ASP A 35 5.89 6.80 -6.88
N THR A 36 6.14 5.66 -6.24
CA THR A 36 5.11 4.69 -5.84
C THR A 36 5.20 4.37 -4.36
N LEU A 37 4.06 4.12 -3.72
CA LEU A 37 3.98 3.35 -2.47
C LEU A 37 3.80 1.89 -2.86
N SER A 38 4.59 0.98 -2.28
CA SER A 38 4.58 -0.43 -2.70
C SER A 38 4.73 -1.40 -1.54
N ILE A 39 4.10 -2.56 -1.68
CA ILE A 39 4.38 -3.76 -0.88
C ILE A 39 4.79 -4.88 -1.83
N PHE A 40 5.54 -5.85 -1.32
CA PHE A 40 6.01 -6.98 -2.11
C PHE A 40 5.34 -8.27 -1.66
N GLY A 41 4.60 -8.90 -2.56
CA GLY A 41 3.77 -10.07 -2.28
C GLY A 41 2.39 -9.67 -1.78
N ALA A 42 1.37 -9.89 -2.60
CA ALA A 42 -0.03 -9.77 -2.23
C ALA A 42 -0.87 -10.82 -2.97
N GLN A 43 -2.04 -11.15 -2.42
CA GLN A 43 -2.99 -12.05 -3.08
C GLN A 43 -4.43 -11.61 -2.84
N SER A 44 -5.27 -11.78 -3.85
CA SER A 44 -6.74 -11.66 -3.74
C SER A 44 -7.41 -12.80 -4.51
N ARG A 45 -8.65 -13.11 -4.15
CA ARG A 45 -9.41 -14.25 -4.70
C ARG A 45 -10.85 -13.83 -5.01
N TYR A 46 -11.39 -14.27 -6.13
CA TYR A 46 -12.71 -13.86 -6.59
C TYR A 46 -13.50 -15.09 -7.04
N ASP A 47 -14.67 -15.28 -6.45
CA ASP A 47 -15.60 -16.35 -6.85
C ASP A 47 -16.21 -16.03 -8.23
N LEU A 48 -16.16 -17.00 -9.15
CA LEU A 48 -16.71 -16.89 -10.50
C LEU A 48 -17.99 -17.73 -10.67
N SER A 49 -18.43 -18.41 -9.61
CA SER A 49 -19.60 -19.27 -9.67
C SER A 49 -20.88 -18.50 -10.02
N ASN A 50 -21.86 -19.21 -10.58
CA ASN A 50 -23.16 -18.65 -10.95
C ASN A 50 -23.08 -17.49 -11.97
N GLY A 51 -22.03 -17.45 -12.79
CA GLY A 51 -21.88 -16.44 -13.85
C GLY A 51 -21.46 -15.06 -13.35
N VAL A 52 -21.10 -14.91 -12.07
CA VAL A 52 -20.63 -13.64 -11.49
C VAL A 52 -19.21 -13.35 -11.95
N ILE A 53 -18.94 -12.12 -12.41
CA ILE A 53 -17.60 -11.73 -12.86
C ILE A 53 -17.11 -10.50 -12.06
N PRO A 54 -15.89 -10.52 -11.49
CA PRO A 54 -15.37 -9.46 -10.61
C PRO A 54 -14.93 -8.21 -11.39
N VAL A 55 -15.86 -7.57 -12.10
CA VAL A 55 -15.68 -6.23 -12.65
C VAL A 55 -15.99 -5.23 -11.54
N LEU A 56 -14.96 -4.54 -11.05
CA LEU A 56 -15.07 -3.63 -9.90
C LEU A 56 -16.20 -2.61 -10.05
N THR A 57 -16.88 -2.33 -8.96
CA THR A 57 -18.07 -1.47 -8.91
C THR A 57 -17.81 -0.15 -8.22
N THR A 58 -16.81 -0.06 -7.34
CA THR A 58 -16.39 1.19 -6.66
C THR A 58 -15.85 2.25 -7.62
N LYS A 59 -15.51 1.86 -8.85
CA LYS A 59 -15.17 2.73 -9.96
C LYS A 59 -15.51 2.03 -11.27
N ARG A 60 -16.05 2.76 -12.25
CA ARG A 60 -16.31 2.25 -13.60
C ARG A 60 -15.02 1.71 -14.25
N VAL A 61 -15.02 0.44 -14.60
CA VAL A 61 -13.96 -0.22 -15.39
C VAL A 61 -14.27 -0.09 -16.88
N PHE A 62 -13.24 0.11 -17.71
CA PHE A 62 -13.39 0.21 -19.16
C PHE A 62 -13.57 -1.16 -19.81
N TRP A 63 -14.77 -1.76 -19.64
CA TRP A 63 -15.09 -3.13 -20.08
C TRP A 63 -14.81 -3.41 -21.55
N ARG A 64 -15.17 -2.49 -22.46
CA ARG A 64 -14.87 -2.64 -23.89
C ARG A 64 -13.37 -2.82 -24.13
N GLY A 65 -12.53 -2.06 -23.42
CA GLY A 65 -11.08 -2.22 -23.48
C GLY A 65 -10.64 -3.61 -23.01
N VAL A 66 -11.21 -4.11 -21.90
CA VAL A 66 -10.91 -5.45 -21.36
C VAL A 66 -11.16 -6.55 -22.38
N VAL A 67 -12.34 -6.54 -23.00
CA VAL A 67 -12.73 -7.56 -23.98
C VAL A 67 -11.87 -7.47 -25.24
N GLU A 68 -11.72 -6.29 -25.81
CA GLU A 68 -10.95 -6.10 -27.06
C GLU A 68 -9.47 -6.42 -26.88
N GLU A 69 -8.86 -6.05 -25.75
CA GLU A 69 -7.47 -6.43 -25.45
C GLU A 69 -7.32 -7.94 -25.28
N LEU A 70 -8.22 -8.59 -24.53
CA LEU A 70 -8.13 -10.03 -24.33
C LEU A 70 -8.25 -10.80 -25.66
N LEU A 71 -9.18 -10.39 -26.53
CA LEU A 71 -9.32 -11.00 -27.87
C LEU A 71 -8.08 -10.74 -28.73
N TRP A 72 -7.47 -9.55 -28.62
CA TRP A 72 -6.21 -9.21 -29.31
C TRP A 72 -5.03 -10.07 -28.82
N ILE A 73 -4.94 -10.34 -27.50
CA ILE A 73 -3.95 -11.25 -26.91
C ILE A 73 -4.21 -12.69 -27.38
N ILE A 74 -5.46 -13.17 -27.30
CA ILE A 74 -5.83 -14.52 -27.75
C ILE A 74 -5.43 -14.71 -29.22
N ALA A 75 -5.71 -13.75 -30.09
CA ALA A 75 -5.37 -13.80 -31.50
C ALA A 75 -3.85 -13.77 -31.81
N GLY A 76 -2.99 -13.66 -30.80
CA GLY A 76 -1.54 -13.59 -30.99
C GLY A 76 -1.05 -12.26 -31.58
N CYS A 77 -1.91 -11.23 -31.61
CA CYS A 77 -1.60 -9.97 -32.26
C CYS A 77 -0.61 -9.13 -31.42
N THR A 78 0.28 -8.41 -32.10
CA THR A 78 1.29 -7.52 -31.47
C THR A 78 1.22 -6.09 -32.00
N ASN A 79 0.32 -5.82 -32.94
CA ASN A 79 0.08 -4.49 -33.50
C ASN A 79 -1.01 -3.75 -32.70
N SER A 80 -0.63 -2.76 -31.91
CA SER A 80 -1.56 -1.98 -31.08
C SER A 80 -2.54 -1.14 -31.90
N ASN A 81 -2.23 -0.80 -33.16
CA ASN A 81 -3.14 -0.03 -34.01
C ASN A 81 -4.48 -0.76 -34.25
N VAL A 82 -4.51 -2.09 -34.14
CA VAL A 82 -5.76 -2.87 -34.20
C VAL A 82 -6.71 -2.45 -33.07
N LEU A 83 -6.19 -2.22 -31.87
CA LEU A 83 -6.94 -1.73 -30.73
C LEU A 83 -7.31 -0.25 -30.92
N THR A 84 -6.35 0.58 -31.34
CA THR A 84 -6.58 2.01 -31.61
C THR A 84 -7.73 2.24 -32.58
N ASN A 85 -7.77 1.46 -33.68
CA ASN A 85 -8.83 1.52 -34.70
C ASN A 85 -10.21 1.10 -34.16
N ARG A 86 -10.25 0.38 -33.04
CA ARG A 86 -11.48 0.01 -32.31
C ARG A 86 -11.79 0.94 -31.14
N ASN A 87 -11.12 2.09 -31.10
CA ASN A 87 -11.18 3.12 -30.07
C ASN A 87 -10.74 2.62 -28.68
N VAL A 88 -9.76 1.73 -28.64
CA VAL A 88 -9.11 1.24 -27.41
C VAL A 88 -7.65 1.70 -27.43
N LYS A 89 -7.34 2.71 -26.62
CA LYS A 89 -6.09 3.48 -26.69
C LYS A 89 -5.06 3.14 -25.60
N ILE A 90 -5.25 2.02 -24.90
CA ILE A 90 -4.46 1.65 -23.72
C ILE A 90 -2.99 1.37 -24.04
N TRP A 91 -2.67 1.05 -25.30
CA TRP A 91 -1.30 0.77 -25.79
C TRP A 91 -0.74 1.87 -26.70
N ASP A 92 -1.49 2.95 -26.98
CA ASP A 92 -1.08 3.98 -27.95
C ASP A 92 0.27 4.62 -27.57
N GLN A 93 0.47 4.85 -26.27
CA GLN A 93 1.69 5.48 -25.78
C GLN A 93 2.92 4.56 -25.88
N ASN A 94 2.78 3.30 -25.48
CA ASN A 94 3.87 2.31 -25.58
C ASN A 94 4.17 1.91 -27.02
N GLY A 95 3.19 2.07 -27.93
CA GLY A 95 3.37 1.88 -29.37
C GLY A 95 3.80 3.15 -30.12
N SER A 96 3.93 4.30 -29.45
CA SER A 96 4.28 5.56 -30.12
C SER A 96 5.69 5.53 -30.71
N ARG A 97 5.90 6.31 -31.78
CA ARG A 97 7.22 6.45 -32.42
C ARG A 97 8.30 6.85 -31.41
N GLU A 98 8.00 7.86 -30.61
CA GLU A 98 8.91 8.37 -29.58
C GLU A 98 9.28 7.32 -28.54
N PHE A 99 8.30 6.57 -28.01
CA PHE A 99 8.58 5.54 -27.00
C PHE A 99 9.42 4.39 -27.59
N LEU A 100 9.11 3.95 -28.81
CA LEU A 100 9.90 2.92 -29.50
C LEU A 100 11.33 3.38 -29.81
N ASP A 101 11.53 4.65 -30.19
CA ASP A 101 12.87 5.22 -30.42
C ASP A 101 13.69 5.31 -29.14
N ASN A 102 13.05 5.67 -28.02
CA ASN A 102 13.70 5.71 -26.70
C ASN A 102 14.17 4.32 -26.23
N LEU A 103 13.51 3.25 -26.69
CA LEU A 103 13.94 1.87 -26.48
C LEU A 103 14.98 1.38 -27.49
N GLY A 104 15.32 2.19 -28.49
CA GLY A 104 16.27 1.85 -29.55
C GLY A 104 15.67 1.17 -30.78
N PHE A 105 14.35 1.00 -30.85
CA PHE A 105 13.65 0.32 -31.95
C PHE A 105 13.36 1.24 -33.14
N LYS A 106 14.41 1.84 -33.73
CA LYS A 106 14.28 2.86 -34.78
C LYS A 106 13.57 2.39 -36.05
N ASP A 107 13.77 1.12 -36.42
CA ASP A 107 13.21 0.53 -37.64
C ASP A 107 11.85 -0.16 -37.42
N ARG A 108 11.37 -0.23 -36.18
CA ARG A 108 10.12 -0.89 -35.82
C ARG A 108 8.93 -0.01 -36.17
N LYS A 109 7.88 -0.53 -36.81
CA LYS A 109 6.67 0.24 -37.17
C LYS A 109 5.96 0.81 -35.93
N THR A 110 5.39 2.01 -36.02
CA THR A 110 4.53 2.56 -34.94
C THR A 110 3.39 1.61 -34.64
N GLY A 111 3.21 1.29 -33.36
CA GLY A 111 2.23 0.32 -32.85
C GLY A 111 2.71 -1.13 -32.83
N ASP A 112 3.88 -1.45 -33.38
CA ASP A 112 4.49 -2.77 -33.21
C ASP A 112 5.10 -2.87 -31.81
N LEU A 113 4.48 -3.66 -30.93
CA LEU A 113 4.91 -3.81 -29.55
C LEU A 113 6.03 -4.85 -29.37
N GLY A 114 6.45 -5.53 -30.44
CA GLY A 114 7.35 -6.69 -30.35
C GLY A 114 6.63 -7.95 -29.87
N PRO A 115 7.38 -9.00 -29.48
CA PRO A 115 6.85 -10.31 -29.10
C PRO A 115 6.23 -10.32 -27.69
N VAL A 116 5.22 -9.48 -27.45
CA VAL A 116 4.53 -9.33 -26.15
C VAL A 116 3.47 -10.44 -25.93
N TYR A 117 2.63 -10.29 -24.90
CA TYR A 117 1.61 -11.23 -24.42
C TYR A 117 1.11 -12.28 -25.42
N GLY A 118 0.28 -11.87 -26.40
CA GLY A 118 -0.38 -12.80 -27.32
C GLY A 118 0.59 -13.60 -28.17
N PHE A 119 1.68 -12.97 -28.61
CA PHE A 119 2.74 -13.67 -29.33
C PHE A 119 3.32 -14.80 -28.49
N GLN A 120 3.60 -14.55 -27.21
CA GLN A 120 4.08 -15.59 -26.31
C GLN A 120 3.02 -16.67 -26.07
N TRP A 121 1.72 -16.35 -26.10
CA TRP A 121 0.66 -17.34 -25.92
C TRP A 121 0.53 -18.30 -27.09
N ARG A 122 0.63 -17.79 -28.32
CA ARG A 122 0.38 -18.58 -29.55
C ARG A 122 1.65 -19.07 -30.24
N HIS A 123 2.79 -18.43 -29.99
CA HIS A 123 4.04 -18.60 -30.74
C HIS A 123 5.28 -18.60 -29.82
N PHE A 124 5.20 -19.15 -28.61
CA PHE A 124 6.29 -19.11 -27.64
C PHE A 124 7.60 -19.67 -28.22
N GLY A 125 8.68 -18.88 -28.17
CA GLY A 125 9.99 -19.26 -28.70
C GLY A 125 10.15 -19.14 -30.22
N ALA A 126 9.12 -18.67 -30.95
CA ALA A 126 9.29 -18.29 -32.35
C ALA A 126 10.16 -17.02 -32.47
N LYS A 127 10.99 -16.94 -33.52
CA LYS A 127 11.80 -15.74 -33.78
C LYS A 127 10.90 -14.62 -34.31
N TYR A 128 10.73 -13.57 -33.51
CA TYR A 128 9.99 -12.39 -33.93
C TYR A 128 10.65 -11.69 -35.12
N LYS A 129 9.81 -11.19 -36.03
CA LYS A 129 10.16 -10.37 -37.20
C LYS A 129 9.46 -9.01 -37.06
N THR A 130 8.27 -8.85 -37.64
CA THR A 130 7.41 -7.67 -37.50
C THR A 130 6.01 -8.04 -37.03
N CYS A 131 5.23 -7.06 -36.59
CA CYS A 131 3.83 -7.26 -36.22
C CYS A 131 2.87 -7.59 -37.39
N ASP A 132 3.34 -7.49 -38.64
CA ASP A 132 2.54 -7.79 -39.84
C ASP A 132 2.91 -9.17 -40.46
N ASP A 133 3.94 -9.85 -39.93
CA ASP A 133 4.36 -11.17 -40.40
C ASP A 133 3.43 -12.30 -39.92
N ASN A 134 3.32 -13.37 -40.70
CA ASN A 134 2.61 -14.57 -40.28
C ASN A 134 3.52 -15.50 -39.44
N TYR A 135 3.05 -15.86 -38.25
CA TYR A 135 3.71 -16.76 -37.30
C TYR A 135 3.02 -18.12 -37.13
N ASP A 136 2.02 -18.43 -37.96
CA ASP A 136 1.30 -19.70 -37.94
C ASP A 136 2.25 -20.89 -37.88
N LYS A 137 1.98 -21.79 -36.93
CA LYS A 137 2.75 -23.02 -36.69
C LYS A 137 4.22 -22.80 -36.29
N GLN A 138 4.62 -21.57 -35.97
CA GLN A 138 5.93 -21.28 -35.39
C GLN A 138 5.82 -21.21 -33.86
N GLY A 139 6.86 -21.69 -33.18
CA GLY A 139 6.90 -21.74 -31.72
C GLY A 139 5.91 -22.74 -31.13
N VAL A 140 5.59 -22.55 -29.85
CA VAL A 140 4.62 -23.37 -29.11
C VAL A 140 3.33 -22.59 -28.89
N ASP A 141 2.20 -23.11 -29.35
CA ASP A 141 0.87 -22.61 -29.00
C ASP A 141 0.48 -23.12 -27.60
N GLN A 142 0.84 -22.33 -26.60
CA GLN A 142 0.56 -22.65 -25.19
C GLN A 142 -0.94 -22.62 -24.89
N LEU A 143 -1.70 -21.73 -25.53
CA LEU A 143 -3.15 -21.61 -25.30
C LEU A 143 -3.88 -22.85 -25.82
N ALA A 144 -3.52 -23.34 -27.01
CA ALA A 144 -4.03 -24.60 -27.55
C ALA A 144 -3.70 -25.78 -26.62
N ASN A 145 -2.48 -25.83 -26.08
CA ASN A 145 -2.08 -26.86 -25.11
C ASN A 145 -2.89 -26.78 -23.80
N VAL A 146 -3.14 -25.58 -23.27
CA VAL A 146 -4.02 -25.38 -22.10
C VAL A 146 -5.42 -25.93 -22.36
N ILE A 147 -6.03 -25.57 -23.49
CA ILE A 147 -7.37 -26.05 -23.88
C ILE A 147 -7.37 -27.59 -24.02
N HIS A 148 -6.34 -28.14 -24.63
CA HIS A 148 -6.18 -29.58 -24.79
C HIS A 148 -6.11 -30.30 -23.44
N LEU A 149 -5.29 -29.80 -22.51
CA LEU A 149 -5.13 -30.41 -21.19
C LEU A 149 -6.42 -30.32 -20.37
N ILE A 150 -7.11 -29.17 -20.35
CA ILE A 150 -8.39 -29.05 -19.63
C ILE A 150 -9.41 -30.09 -20.14
N LYS A 151 -9.46 -30.33 -21.46
CA LYS A 151 -10.39 -31.30 -22.07
C LYS A 151 -10.01 -32.76 -21.84
N ASN A 152 -8.72 -33.09 -21.87
CA ASN A 152 -8.24 -34.48 -22.00
C ASN A 152 -7.43 -34.99 -20.79
N ASP A 153 -6.85 -34.11 -20.00
CA ASP A 153 -6.09 -34.41 -18.78
C ASP A 153 -6.35 -33.33 -17.71
N PRO A 154 -7.61 -33.17 -17.24
CA PRO A 154 -8.00 -32.08 -16.34
C PRO A 154 -7.29 -32.11 -14.98
N ASP A 155 -6.83 -33.28 -14.53
CA ASP A 155 -6.07 -33.44 -13.29
C ASP A 155 -4.59 -33.05 -13.44
N SER A 156 -4.17 -32.68 -14.65
CA SER A 156 -2.81 -32.25 -14.93
C SER A 156 -2.42 -31.07 -14.05
N ARG A 157 -1.27 -31.19 -13.38
CA ARG A 157 -0.69 -30.09 -12.59
C ARG A 157 0.17 -29.14 -13.44
N ARG A 158 0.06 -29.24 -14.77
CA ARG A 158 0.90 -28.54 -15.76
C ARG A 158 0.09 -27.70 -16.75
N ILE A 159 -1.17 -27.38 -16.43
CA ILE A 159 -2.00 -26.49 -17.23
C ILE A 159 -1.54 -25.04 -16.98
N VAL A 160 -0.48 -24.62 -17.67
CA VAL A 160 0.23 -23.36 -17.44
C VAL A 160 0.38 -22.60 -18.76
N LEU A 161 0.30 -21.28 -18.67
CA LEU A 161 0.50 -20.34 -19.77
C LEU A 161 1.43 -19.21 -19.29
N SER A 162 2.54 -19.01 -20.00
CA SER A 162 3.55 -18.00 -19.64
C SER A 162 3.72 -16.96 -20.75
N SER A 163 3.71 -15.68 -20.39
CA SER A 163 4.16 -14.58 -21.24
C SER A 163 5.63 -14.21 -20.98
N TRP A 164 6.29 -14.81 -19.98
CA TRP A 164 7.67 -14.44 -19.64
C TRP A 164 8.68 -15.29 -20.42
N ASN A 165 9.20 -14.76 -21.52
CA ASN A 165 10.32 -15.32 -22.26
C ASN A 165 11.56 -14.44 -22.09
N ALA A 166 12.54 -14.91 -21.32
CA ALA A 166 13.76 -14.15 -21.01
C ALA A 166 14.57 -13.75 -22.26
N MET A 167 14.54 -14.57 -23.31
CA MET A 167 15.25 -14.29 -24.56
C MET A 167 14.64 -13.12 -25.33
N ASP A 168 13.32 -12.98 -25.26
CA ASP A 168 12.59 -11.99 -26.06
C ASP A 168 12.38 -10.67 -25.30
N LEU A 169 12.64 -10.61 -23.98
CA LEU A 169 12.46 -9.39 -23.18
C LEU A 169 13.13 -8.14 -23.78
N PRO A 170 14.37 -8.20 -24.31
CA PRO A 170 15.00 -7.04 -24.95
C PRO A 170 14.28 -6.55 -26.21
N ASP A 171 13.43 -7.38 -26.82
CA ASP A 171 12.68 -7.04 -28.03
C ASP A 171 11.25 -6.55 -27.73
N MET A 172 10.81 -6.53 -26.48
CA MET A 172 9.46 -6.10 -26.12
C MET A 172 9.39 -4.60 -25.83
N ALA A 173 8.36 -3.92 -26.34
CA ALA A 173 8.09 -2.52 -26.01
C ALA A 173 7.82 -2.35 -24.50
N LEU A 174 7.15 -3.33 -23.88
CA LEU A 174 6.98 -3.39 -22.44
C LEU A 174 7.02 -4.84 -21.98
N PRO A 175 7.95 -5.22 -21.06
CA PRO A 175 7.97 -6.55 -20.47
C PRO A 175 6.62 -6.91 -19.82
N PRO A 176 6.10 -8.15 -19.99
CA PRO A 176 4.79 -8.56 -19.52
C PRO A 176 4.59 -8.34 -18.03
N CYS A 177 3.52 -7.64 -17.63
CA CYS A 177 3.17 -7.43 -16.22
C CYS A 177 2.51 -8.68 -15.62
N HIS A 178 1.48 -9.22 -16.27
CA HIS A 178 0.85 -10.49 -15.95
C HIS A 178 1.61 -11.62 -16.65
N CYS A 179 2.52 -12.25 -15.91
CA CYS A 179 3.60 -13.04 -16.49
C CYS A 179 3.23 -14.51 -16.70
N LEU A 180 2.46 -15.08 -15.79
CA LEU A 180 2.18 -16.52 -15.77
C LEU A 180 0.80 -16.75 -15.18
N CYS A 181 0.00 -17.60 -15.82
CA CYS A 181 -1.21 -18.12 -15.20
C CYS A 181 -1.22 -19.65 -15.23
N GLN A 182 -1.80 -20.22 -14.18
CA GLN A 182 -2.00 -21.65 -14.02
C GLN A 182 -3.49 -21.91 -13.86
N PHE A 183 -3.97 -22.93 -14.55
CA PHE A 183 -5.35 -23.40 -14.46
C PHE A 183 -5.43 -24.66 -13.62
N TYR A 184 -6.57 -24.85 -12.97
CA TYR A 184 -6.84 -25.99 -12.10
C TYR A 184 -8.29 -26.43 -12.29
N VAL A 185 -8.49 -27.70 -12.62
CA VAL A 185 -9.83 -28.29 -12.71
C VAL A 185 -10.08 -29.14 -11.47
N CYS A 186 -11.18 -28.90 -10.78
CA CYS A 186 -11.62 -29.71 -9.65
C CYS A 186 -13.15 -29.74 -9.58
N ASN A 187 -13.74 -30.93 -9.45
CA ASN A 187 -15.20 -31.11 -9.44
C ASN A 187 -15.88 -30.41 -10.64
N ASN A 188 -15.31 -30.58 -11.83
CA ASN A 188 -15.74 -29.91 -13.07
C ASN A 188 -15.64 -28.38 -13.07
N LYS A 189 -15.02 -27.75 -12.05
CA LYS A 189 -14.82 -26.31 -11.98
C LYS A 189 -13.40 -25.92 -12.39
N LEU A 190 -13.29 -24.97 -13.31
CA LEU A 190 -12.05 -24.39 -13.80
C LEU A 190 -11.72 -23.10 -13.02
N SER A 191 -10.63 -23.15 -12.27
CA SER A 191 -10.05 -21.98 -11.60
C SER A 191 -8.79 -21.50 -12.33
N CYS A 192 -8.48 -20.21 -12.21
CA CYS A 192 -7.29 -19.59 -12.76
C CYS A 192 -6.53 -18.84 -11.68
N GLN A 193 -5.24 -19.15 -11.52
CA GLN A 193 -4.31 -18.37 -10.70
C GLN A 193 -3.36 -17.59 -11.60
N LEU A 194 -3.38 -16.27 -11.49
CA LEU A 194 -2.47 -15.36 -12.18
C LEU A 194 -1.34 -14.92 -11.24
N TYR A 195 -0.10 -14.94 -11.73
CA TYR A 195 1.03 -14.21 -11.16
C TYR A 195 1.34 -12.95 -11.98
N GLN A 196 1.23 -11.80 -11.35
CA GLN A 196 1.55 -10.49 -11.92
C GLN A 196 2.75 -9.88 -11.21
N ARG A 197 3.89 -9.73 -11.90
CA ARG A 197 5.15 -9.27 -11.28
C ARG A 197 5.09 -7.81 -10.79
N SER A 198 4.25 -6.99 -11.41
CA SER A 198 4.16 -5.54 -11.20
C SER A 198 2.72 -5.11 -11.49
N ALA A 199 2.10 -4.47 -10.50
CA ALA A 199 0.67 -4.24 -10.48
C ALA A 199 0.35 -2.81 -10.03
N ASP A 200 0.01 -1.97 -11.00
CA ASP A 200 -0.60 -0.66 -10.75
C ASP A 200 -2.01 -0.88 -10.20
N MET A 201 -2.18 -0.65 -8.89
CA MET A 201 -3.44 -0.85 -8.20
C MET A 201 -4.51 0.17 -8.62
N GLY A 202 -4.12 1.35 -9.10
CA GLY A 202 -5.03 2.42 -9.51
C GLY A 202 -5.68 2.16 -10.85
N LEU A 203 -4.89 1.73 -11.84
CA LEU A 203 -5.35 1.55 -13.22
C LEU A 203 -5.34 0.10 -13.68
N GLY A 204 -4.21 -0.59 -13.55
CA GLY A 204 -3.98 -1.91 -14.16
C GLY A 204 -4.74 -3.05 -13.50
N VAL A 205 -4.71 -3.15 -12.17
CA VAL A 205 -5.29 -4.28 -11.44
C VAL A 205 -6.79 -4.49 -11.68
N PRO A 206 -7.66 -3.45 -11.64
CA PRO A 206 -9.07 -3.62 -12.01
C PRO A 206 -9.28 -4.22 -13.39
N PHE A 207 -8.42 -3.84 -14.35
CA PHE A 207 -8.44 -4.33 -15.71
C PHE A 207 -8.00 -5.81 -15.78
N ASN A 208 -6.91 -6.15 -15.08
CA ASN A 208 -6.37 -7.50 -15.07
C ASN A 208 -7.28 -8.51 -14.35
N ILE A 209 -7.96 -8.10 -13.27
CA ILE A 209 -8.98 -8.93 -12.59
C ILE A 209 -10.09 -9.30 -13.58
N ALA A 210 -10.64 -8.31 -14.27
CA ALA A 210 -11.71 -8.52 -15.24
C ALA A 210 -11.25 -9.37 -16.43
N SER A 211 -10.06 -9.12 -16.97
CA SER A 211 -9.50 -9.81 -18.13
C SER A 211 -9.28 -11.32 -17.87
N TYR A 212 -8.58 -11.69 -16.79
CA TYR A 212 -8.31 -13.10 -16.51
C TYR A 212 -9.53 -13.85 -15.97
N SER A 213 -10.47 -13.16 -15.32
CA SER A 213 -11.77 -13.75 -15.00
C SER A 213 -12.54 -14.07 -16.29
N LEU A 214 -12.59 -13.14 -17.25
CA LEU A 214 -13.22 -13.37 -18.55
C LEU A 214 -12.55 -14.51 -19.32
N LEU A 215 -11.22 -14.57 -19.36
CA LEU A 215 -10.49 -15.70 -19.96
C LEU A 215 -10.91 -17.04 -19.34
N THR A 216 -11.06 -17.07 -18.02
CA THR A 216 -11.50 -18.27 -17.29
C THR A 216 -12.93 -18.68 -17.71
N PHE A 217 -13.85 -17.72 -17.85
CA PHE A 217 -15.19 -17.98 -18.39
C PHE A 217 -15.16 -18.51 -19.83
N MET A 218 -14.34 -17.92 -20.71
CA MET A 218 -14.21 -18.32 -22.10
C MET A 218 -13.68 -19.75 -22.23
N LEU A 219 -12.61 -20.07 -21.47
CA LEU A 219 -12.04 -21.41 -21.43
C LEU A 219 -13.03 -22.42 -20.83
N ALA A 220 -13.72 -22.06 -19.75
CA ALA A 220 -14.72 -22.94 -19.15
C ALA A 220 -15.82 -23.33 -20.14
N HIS A 221 -16.35 -22.34 -20.87
CA HIS A 221 -17.35 -22.55 -21.93
C HIS A 221 -16.89 -23.54 -23.00
N ILE A 222 -15.75 -23.30 -23.64
CA ILE A 222 -15.28 -24.15 -24.77
C ILE A 222 -14.75 -25.52 -24.34
N THR A 223 -14.51 -25.71 -23.04
CA THR A 223 -14.05 -26.98 -22.46
C THR A 223 -15.14 -27.73 -21.70
N ASN A 224 -16.36 -27.22 -21.68
CA ASN A 224 -17.50 -27.80 -20.97
C ASN A 224 -17.25 -28.00 -19.46
N THR A 225 -16.52 -27.06 -18.86
CA THR A 225 -16.33 -26.95 -17.40
C THR A 225 -17.10 -25.75 -16.87
N GLU A 226 -17.29 -25.70 -15.54
CA GLU A 226 -17.90 -24.56 -14.86
C GLU A 226 -16.83 -23.57 -14.40
N PRO A 227 -17.06 -22.24 -14.45
CA PRO A 227 -16.17 -21.27 -13.84
C PRO A 227 -16.07 -21.46 -12.31
N GLY A 228 -14.84 -21.56 -11.79
CA GLY A 228 -14.54 -21.74 -10.37
C GLY A 228 -14.15 -20.44 -9.69
N GLU A 229 -12.85 -20.19 -9.56
CA GLU A 229 -12.30 -19.04 -8.85
C GLU A 229 -11.18 -18.39 -9.66
N PHE A 230 -11.08 -17.06 -9.60
CA PHE A 230 -9.91 -16.31 -10.05
C PHE A 230 -9.05 -15.91 -8.86
N ILE A 231 -7.78 -16.30 -8.86
CA ILE A 231 -6.80 -15.98 -7.83
C ILE A 231 -5.74 -15.07 -8.42
N HIS A 232 -5.60 -13.87 -7.88
CA HIS A 232 -4.62 -12.88 -8.33
C HIS A 232 -3.47 -12.79 -7.34
N THR A 233 -2.31 -13.35 -7.71
CA THR A 233 -1.06 -13.25 -6.96
C THR A 233 -0.21 -12.13 -7.57
N ILE A 234 0.26 -11.22 -6.73
CA ILE A 234 0.96 -10.01 -7.15
C ILE A 234 2.34 -9.99 -6.50
N GLY A 235 3.37 -9.71 -7.31
CA GLY A 235 4.73 -9.39 -6.84
C GLY A 235 4.79 -7.98 -6.27
N ASP A 236 5.23 -7.01 -7.07
CA ASP A 236 5.25 -5.59 -6.69
C ASP A 236 3.85 -4.98 -6.85
N ALA A 237 3.11 -4.88 -5.73
CA ALA A 237 1.81 -4.23 -5.67
C ALA A 237 2.00 -2.77 -5.27
N HIS A 238 1.62 -1.83 -6.14
CA HIS A 238 1.92 -0.42 -5.91
C HIS A 238 0.80 0.53 -6.29
N VAL A 239 0.81 1.67 -5.59
CA VAL A 239 0.00 2.84 -5.86
C VAL A 239 0.94 3.96 -6.27
N TYR A 240 0.74 4.55 -7.45
CA TYR A 240 1.47 5.77 -7.80
C TYR A 240 1.04 6.92 -6.88
N VAL A 241 2.00 7.76 -6.49
CA VAL A 241 1.73 8.86 -5.54
C VAL A 241 0.65 9.81 -6.07
N ASN A 242 0.59 10.05 -7.38
CA ASN A 242 -0.46 10.86 -8.01
C ASN A 242 -1.86 10.18 -8.03
N HIS A 243 -1.96 8.90 -7.64
CA HIS A 243 -3.22 8.16 -7.52
C HIS A 243 -3.72 8.06 -6.08
N VAL A 244 -2.94 8.46 -5.08
CA VAL A 244 -3.32 8.35 -3.66
C VAL A 244 -4.65 9.08 -3.37
N GLU A 245 -4.79 10.34 -3.76
CA GLU A 245 -6.01 11.11 -3.52
C GLU A 245 -7.24 10.55 -4.29
N PRO A 246 -7.14 10.22 -5.59
CA PRO A 246 -8.17 9.46 -6.29
C PRO A 246 -8.58 8.16 -5.60
N LEU A 247 -7.61 7.41 -5.06
CA LEU A 247 -7.86 6.11 -4.43
C LEU A 247 -8.45 6.25 -3.03
N LYS A 248 -8.11 7.27 -2.25
CA LYS A 248 -8.80 7.60 -1.00
C LYS A 248 -10.30 7.82 -1.21
N GLN A 249 -10.68 8.44 -2.33
CA GLN A 249 -12.09 8.57 -2.70
C GLN A 249 -12.74 7.24 -3.11
N GLN A 250 -11.96 6.31 -3.67
CA GLN A 250 -12.47 5.00 -4.09
C GLN A 250 -12.70 4.08 -2.90
N ILE A 251 -11.76 4.00 -1.94
CA ILE A 251 -11.80 3.03 -0.84
C ILE A 251 -12.96 3.23 0.13
N VAL A 252 -13.54 4.44 0.21
CA VAL A 252 -14.70 4.75 1.04
C VAL A 252 -16.04 4.47 0.36
N ARG A 253 -16.03 4.04 -0.92
CA ARG A 253 -17.26 3.68 -1.64
C ARG A 253 -17.65 2.24 -1.31
N GLU A 254 -18.91 2.05 -0.93
CA GLU A 254 -19.46 0.71 -0.77
C GLU A 254 -19.55 0.00 -2.14
N PRO A 255 -19.00 -1.22 -2.27
CA PRO A 255 -19.17 -2.04 -3.46
C PRO A 255 -20.64 -2.34 -3.74
N TYR A 256 -21.05 -2.27 -5.00
CA TYR A 256 -22.28 -2.91 -5.48
C TYR A 256 -22.03 -4.37 -5.80
N GLN A 257 -23.11 -5.12 -6.03
CA GLN A 257 -23.02 -6.50 -6.50
C GLN A 257 -22.27 -6.53 -7.84
N PHE A 258 -21.37 -7.49 -7.97
CA PHE A 258 -20.70 -7.75 -9.23
C PHE A 258 -21.70 -8.10 -10.35
N PRO A 259 -21.40 -7.72 -11.60
CA PRO A 259 -22.21 -8.07 -12.75
C PRO A 259 -22.13 -9.57 -13.08
N ASN A 260 -22.96 -9.98 -14.04
CA ASN A 260 -22.88 -11.31 -14.64
C ASN A 260 -22.33 -11.25 -16.06
N ILE A 261 -21.64 -12.31 -16.48
CA ILE A 261 -21.22 -12.49 -17.86
C ILE A 261 -22.23 -13.38 -18.60
N GLU A 262 -22.53 -13.03 -19.86
CA GLU A 262 -23.37 -13.84 -20.74
C GLU A 262 -22.70 -13.95 -22.12
N PHE A 263 -22.68 -15.17 -22.67
CA PHE A 263 -22.26 -15.41 -24.05
C PHE A 263 -23.46 -15.57 -24.96
N LEU A 264 -23.56 -14.75 -26.01
CA LEU A 264 -24.66 -14.83 -26.97
C LEU A 264 -24.42 -15.93 -28.00
N ASN A 265 -25.48 -16.67 -28.35
CA ASN A 265 -25.40 -17.84 -29.24
C ASN A 265 -24.31 -18.85 -28.82
N PRO A 266 -24.30 -19.30 -27.56
CA PRO A 266 -23.18 -20.07 -26.99
C PRO A 266 -22.88 -21.36 -27.77
N SER A 267 -23.88 -21.96 -28.42
CA SER A 267 -23.71 -23.15 -29.26
C SER A 267 -22.88 -22.95 -30.52
N LYS A 268 -22.66 -21.69 -30.96
CA LYS A 268 -21.80 -21.35 -32.10
C LYS A 268 -20.35 -21.08 -31.70
N ILE A 269 -20.07 -20.97 -30.40
CA ILE A 269 -18.75 -20.67 -29.87
C ILE A 269 -18.15 -22.00 -29.42
N VAL A 270 -17.36 -22.63 -30.28
CA VAL A 270 -16.79 -23.97 -30.03
C VAL A 270 -15.27 -23.96 -29.90
N ASN A 271 -14.62 -22.90 -30.41
CA ASN A 271 -13.19 -22.61 -30.28
C ASN A 271 -12.96 -21.28 -29.56
N ILE A 272 -11.76 -21.11 -28.99
CA ILE A 272 -11.38 -19.87 -28.30
C ILE A 272 -11.36 -18.66 -29.24
N ASP A 273 -11.09 -18.88 -30.53
CA ASP A 273 -11.04 -17.84 -31.55
C ASP A 273 -12.44 -17.47 -32.12
N ASP A 274 -13.51 -18.18 -31.72
CA ASP A 274 -14.90 -17.86 -32.14
C ASP A 274 -15.53 -16.71 -31.33
N PHE A 275 -14.88 -16.30 -30.23
CA PHE A 275 -15.35 -15.18 -29.41
C PHE A 275 -15.13 -13.84 -30.12
N THR A 276 -16.11 -12.95 -30.00
CA THR A 276 -16.06 -11.61 -30.56
C THR A 276 -16.61 -10.61 -29.54
N MET A 277 -16.36 -9.32 -29.75
CA MET A 277 -16.92 -8.28 -28.88
C MET A 277 -18.46 -8.37 -28.80
N ASP A 278 -19.11 -8.76 -29.89
CA ASP A 278 -20.57 -8.78 -29.99
C ASP A 278 -21.22 -9.95 -29.24
N ASN A 279 -20.48 -11.04 -29.01
CA ASN A 279 -21.01 -12.21 -28.31
C ASN A 279 -20.67 -12.26 -26.82
N ILE A 280 -19.98 -11.24 -26.29
CA ILE A 280 -19.62 -11.11 -24.87
C ILE A 280 -20.42 -9.97 -24.24
N VAL A 281 -21.38 -10.29 -23.35
CA VAL A 281 -22.29 -9.31 -22.74
C VAL A 281 -22.10 -9.25 -21.24
N LEU A 282 -21.88 -8.05 -20.71
CA LEU A 282 -21.86 -7.77 -19.27
C LEU A 282 -23.25 -7.33 -18.80
N LYS A 283 -23.93 -8.16 -18.02
CA LYS A 283 -25.27 -7.91 -17.49
C LYS A 283 -25.22 -7.28 -16.10
N ASN A 284 -26.20 -6.43 -15.82
CA ASN A 284 -26.44 -5.86 -14.48
C ASN A 284 -25.26 -5.07 -13.90
N TYR A 285 -24.37 -4.52 -14.73
CA TYR A 285 -23.22 -3.76 -14.24
C TYR A 285 -23.63 -2.38 -13.71
N GLN A 286 -23.82 -2.31 -12.40
CA GLN A 286 -23.96 -1.08 -11.65
C GLN A 286 -22.60 -0.71 -11.04
N CYS A 287 -22.20 0.55 -11.20
CA CYS A 287 -20.95 1.05 -10.65
C CYS A 287 -21.06 2.51 -10.28
N HIS A 288 -20.20 2.93 -9.37
CA HIS A 288 -19.98 4.33 -9.04
C HIS A 288 -19.38 5.09 -10.22
N LYS A 289 -19.44 6.43 -10.14
CA LYS A 289 -18.91 7.32 -11.18
C LYS A 289 -17.41 7.07 -11.43
N PRO A 290 -16.92 7.27 -12.67
CA PRO A 290 -15.49 7.18 -12.97
C PRO A 290 -14.66 8.07 -12.04
N ILE A 291 -13.46 7.60 -11.71
CA ILE A 291 -12.42 8.38 -11.03
C ILE A 291 -11.28 8.52 -12.02
N LYS A 292 -10.92 9.76 -12.35
CA LYS A 292 -9.85 10.05 -13.29
C LYS A 292 -8.50 9.81 -12.60
N MET A 293 -7.64 9.02 -13.24
CA MET A 293 -6.26 8.78 -12.86
C MET A 293 -5.41 8.79 -14.12
N ASP A 294 -4.34 9.57 -14.12
CA ASP A 294 -3.45 9.68 -15.27
C ASP A 294 -2.39 8.58 -15.21
N MET A 295 -2.10 7.94 -16.34
CA MET A 295 -1.07 6.90 -16.43
C MET A 295 0.31 7.51 -16.16
N ALA A 296 1.09 6.90 -15.27
CA ALA A 296 2.45 7.35 -14.96
C ALA A 296 3.40 7.01 -16.12
N ASN A 297 4.12 8.02 -16.64
CA ASN A 297 5.03 7.85 -17.77
C ASN A 297 6.29 8.72 -17.66
N ASP A 298 7.39 8.21 -18.23
CA ASP A 298 8.74 8.79 -18.28
C ASP A 298 8.80 10.23 -18.86
N MET A 299 7.71 10.72 -19.49
CA MET A 299 7.63 12.03 -20.15
C MET A 299 6.81 13.09 -19.42
N THR A 300 6.12 12.76 -18.33
CA THR A 300 5.19 13.69 -17.66
C THR A 300 5.85 14.67 -16.68
N THR A 301 7.17 14.79 -16.70
CA THR A 301 7.91 15.65 -15.75
C THR A 301 8.29 17.00 -16.37
N ILE A 302 7.30 17.82 -16.74
CA ILE A 302 7.52 19.29 -16.91
C ILE A 302 6.46 20.17 -16.21
N ILE A 303 5.30 19.68 -15.75
CA ILE A 303 4.23 20.59 -15.25
C ILE A 303 3.72 20.30 -13.82
N TYR A 304 4.54 19.73 -12.92
CA TYR A 304 4.18 19.72 -11.48
C TYR A 304 5.37 20.04 -10.57
N ASN A 305 6.01 21.18 -10.83
CA ASN A 305 7.05 21.74 -9.96
C ASN A 305 6.51 22.59 -8.79
N SER A 306 5.20 22.59 -8.54
CA SER A 306 4.59 23.37 -7.45
C SER A 306 4.35 22.56 -6.18
N ASN A 307 4.04 21.25 -6.29
CA ASN A 307 3.82 20.38 -5.13
C ASN A 307 5.07 19.66 -4.65
N TYR A 308 6.09 19.49 -5.50
CA TYR A 308 7.37 18.88 -5.12
C TYR A 308 8.12 19.72 -4.08
N LEU A 309 8.11 21.06 -4.21
CA LEU A 309 8.68 21.97 -3.20
C LEU A 309 7.86 21.96 -1.89
N ILE A 310 6.56 21.69 -1.96
CA ILE A 310 5.69 21.56 -0.77
C ILE A 310 5.93 20.21 -0.08
N TYR A 311 6.04 19.11 -0.82
CA TYR A 311 6.28 17.77 -0.27
C TYR A 311 7.72 17.63 0.26
N MET A 312 8.72 18.17 -0.43
CA MET A 312 10.08 18.29 0.10
C MET A 312 10.13 19.28 1.27
N SER A 313 9.28 20.31 1.29
CA SER A 313 9.08 21.16 2.47
C SER A 313 8.45 20.39 3.63
N ILE A 314 7.53 19.44 3.40
CA ILE A 314 6.86 18.65 4.45
C ILE A 314 7.79 17.55 4.97
N PHE A 315 8.50 16.82 4.10
CA PHE A 315 9.46 15.79 4.51
C PHE A 315 10.74 16.36 5.12
N ASN A 316 11.26 17.49 4.60
CA ASN A 316 12.30 18.21 5.31
C ASN A 316 11.77 18.87 6.58
N LYS A 317 10.49 19.30 6.64
CA LYS A 317 9.87 19.70 7.92
C LYS A 317 9.78 18.54 8.89
N ILE A 318 9.43 17.32 8.49
CA ILE A 318 9.41 16.15 9.39
C ILE A 318 10.81 15.95 9.99
N LYS A 319 11.89 15.89 9.20
CA LYS A 319 13.26 15.83 9.75
C LYS A 319 13.70 17.08 10.56
N LEU A 320 13.22 18.28 10.21
CA LEU A 320 13.55 19.54 10.90
C LEU A 320 12.68 19.79 12.16
N ASN A 321 11.56 19.08 12.34
CA ASN A 321 10.59 19.31 13.41
C ASN A 321 10.91 18.56 14.71
N HIS A 322 11.72 17.51 14.66
CA HIS A 322 12.13 16.74 15.84
C HIS A 322 13.36 17.32 16.56
N ILE A 323 13.82 18.52 16.19
CA ILE A 323 15.02 19.16 16.77
C ILE A 323 14.61 20.02 17.98
N ALA A 324 15.52 20.21 18.94
CA ALA A 324 15.22 20.80 20.25
C ALA A 324 14.33 22.06 20.21
N LYS A 325 14.64 23.02 19.33
CA LYS A 325 13.90 24.29 19.22
C LYS A 325 12.44 24.16 18.75
N ASN A 326 12.08 23.06 18.10
CA ASN A 326 10.74 22.81 17.57
C ASN A 326 9.94 21.81 18.43
N CYS A 327 10.51 21.37 19.55
CA CYS A 327 9.97 20.33 20.40
C CYS A 327 9.43 20.89 21.72
N ALA A 328 8.51 20.15 22.34
CA ALA A 328 8.19 20.26 23.76
C ALA A 328 8.21 18.87 24.40
N LEU A 329 8.76 18.78 25.63
CA LEU A 329 8.74 17.56 26.41
C LEU A 329 7.52 17.56 27.33
N LEU A 330 6.67 16.55 27.19
CA LEU A 330 5.47 16.34 28.00
C LEU A 330 5.63 15.12 28.92
N ILE A 331 5.52 15.35 30.22
CA ILE A 331 5.56 14.33 31.27
C ILE A 331 4.14 14.08 31.79
N CYS A 332 3.58 12.92 31.45
CA CYS A 332 2.22 12.55 31.76
C CYS A 332 2.14 11.84 33.12
N ASP A 333 1.55 12.48 34.13
CA ASP A 333 0.96 11.84 35.31
C ASP A 333 1.88 10.86 36.09
N VAL A 334 3.19 11.12 36.15
CA VAL A 334 4.16 10.28 36.91
C VAL A 334 4.07 10.58 38.41
N GLN A 335 2.96 10.18 39.03
CA GLN A 335 2.60 10.50 40.41
C GLN A 335 2.94 9.37 41.39
N THR A 336 3.20 9.75 42.65
CA THR A 336 3.72 8.84 43.70
C THR A 336 2.84 7.61 43.95
N LYS A 337 1.51 7.69 43.81
CA LYS A 337 0.66 6.50 44.05
C LYS A 337 0.73 5.44 42.95
N PHE A 338 1.34 5.72 41.80
CA PHE A 338 1.54 4.72 40.76
C PHE A 338 2.77 3.84 41.01
N GLU A 339 3.75 4.31 41.78
CA GLU A 339 5.02 3.64 42.04
C GLU A 339 4.91 2.14 42.37
N PRO A 340 4.07 1.69 43.33
CA PRO A 340 4.00 0.27 43.69
C PRO A 340 3.29 -0.61 42.63
N HIS A 341 2.69 0.00 41.60
CA HIS A 341 1.82 -0.69 40.66
C HIS A 341 2.37 -0.76 39.24
N ILE A 342 3.37 0.06 38.91
CA ILE A 342 3.94 0.11 37.57
C ILE A 342 5.20 -0.75 37.50
N LYS A 343 5.26 -1.62 36.49
CA LYS A 343 6.46 -2.43 36.24
C LYS A 343 7.60 -1.54 35.73
N ASN A 344 8.79 -1.74 36.28
CA ASN A 344 10.00 -0.98 35.94
C ASN A 344 9.85 0.55 36.17
N PHE A 345 9.04 0.94 37.17
CA PHE A 345 8.80 2.35 37.50
C PHE A 345 10.10 3.13 37.70
N ASP A 346 11.06 2.58 38.45
CA ASP A 346 12.36 3.24 38.70
C ASP A 346 13.15 3.54 37.41
N ILE A 347 13.14 2.62 36.45
CA ILE A 347 13.85 2.78 35.18
C ILE A 347 13.16 3.85 34.33
N MET A 348 11.82 3.75 34.24
CA MET A 348 11.00 4.70 33.52
C MET A 348 11.16 6.13 34.09
N THR A 349 11.07 6.28 35.42
CA THR A 349 11.26 7.56 36.12
C THR A 349 12.66 8.12 35.92
N LYS A 350 13.71 7.28 35.99
CA LYS A 350 15.09 7.71 35.68
C LYS A 350 15.22 8.22 34.24
N ASN A 351 14.56 7.56 33.28
CA ASN A 351 14.57 7.99 31.89
C ASN A 351 13.80 9.32 31.70
N CYS A 352 12.64 9.50 32.34
CA CYS A 352 11.96 10.79 32.41
C CYS A 352 12.86 11.90 32.98
N GLN A 353 13.61 11.60 34.06
CA GLN A 353 14.53 12.55 34.68
C GLN A 353 15.71 12.93 33.76
N LYS A 354 16.23 11.95 32.99
CA LYS A 354 17.26 12.21 31.97
C LYS A 354 16.72 13.12 30.86
N LEU A 355 15.52 12.83 30.33
CA LEU A 355 14.87 13.67 29.32
C LEU A 355 14.69 15.10 29.82
N MET A 356 14.22 15.26 31.06
CA MET A 356 14.07 16.56 31.72
C MET A 356 15.39 17.32 31.84
N THR A 357 16.47 16.63 32.21
CA THR A 357 17.80 17.23 32.33
C THR A 357 18.34 17.66 30.96
N ALA A 358 18.20 16.80 29.94
CA ALA A 358 18.61 17.11 28.57
C ALA A 358 17.78 18.25 27.96
N ALA A 359 16.46 18.26 28.19
CA ALA A 359 15.57 19.31 27.76
C ALA A 359 16.01 20.68 28.29
N LYS A 360 16.39 20.78 29.58
CA LYS A 360 16.97 22.02 30.13
C LYS A 360 18.27 22.44 29.48
N LEU A 361 19.19 21.49 29.26
CA LEU A 361 20.47 21.76 28.59
C LEU A 361 20.31 22.22 27.13
N LEU A 362 19.22 21.83 26.48
CA LEU A 362 18.96 22.09 25.07
C LEU A 362 17.82 23.09 24.85
N ASN A 363 17.34 23.74 25.93
CA ASN A 363 16.24 24.71 25.92
C ASN A 363 14.92 24.19 25.33
N VAL A 364 14.62 22.90 25.54
CA VAL A 364 13.32 22.31 25.20
C VAL A 364 12.34 22.61 26.36
N PRO A 365 11.18 23.24 26.11
CA PRO A 365 10.20 23.52 27.15
C PRO A 365 9.59 22.23 27.71
N ILE A 366 9.33 22.22 29.02
CA ILE A 366 8.85 21.05 29.77
C ILE A 366 7.47 21.33 30.35
N TYR A 367 6.52 20.44 30.05
CA TYR A 367 5.16 20.47 30.54
C TYR A 367 4.86 19.18 31.31
N VAL A 368 4.26 19.31 32.48
CA VAL A 368 3.99 18.21 33.40
C VAL A 368 2.52 18.23 33.79
N THR A 369 1.86 17.08 33.80
CA THR A 369 0.49 16.96 34.32
C THR A 369 0.40 16.08 35.55
N GLU A 370 -0.54 16.41 36.43
CA GLU A 370 -1.00 15.54 37.50
C GLU A 370 -2.49 15.24 37.29
N HIS A 371 -2.82 13.97 37.09
CA HIS A 371 -4.21 13.54 37.04
C HIS A 371 -4.73 13.34 38.47
N TYR A 372 -5.81 14.04 38.80
CA TYR A 372 -6.51 13.94 40.09
C TYR A 372 -5.57 13.82 41.32
N PRO A 373 -4.71 14.83 41.60
CA PRO A 373 -3.65 14.71 42.61
C PRO A 373 -4.16 14.47 44.04
N LYS A 374 -5.39 14.91 44.37
CA LYS A 374 -6.05 14.58 45.64
C LYS A 374 -6.16 13.06 45.86
N GLY A 375 -6.43 12.31 44.79
CA GLY A 375 -6.57 10.85 44.84
C GLY A 375 -5.29 10.10 44.53
N LEU A 376 -4.45 10.61 43.63
CA LEU A 376 -3.28 9.89 43.06
C LEU A 376 -1.92 10.41 43.56
N GLY A 377 -1.91 11.38 44.47
CA GLY A 377 -0.67 12.00 44.96
C GLY A 377 -0.14 13.04 43.98
N ASN A 378 1.00 13.64 44.32
CA ASN A 378 1.68 14.59 43.44
C ASN A 378 2.70 13.87 42.56
N ILE A 379 3.30 14.59 41.61
CA ILE A 379 4.44 14.13 40.82
C ILE A 379 5.54 13.58 41.73
N VAL A 380 6.25 12.54 41.28
CA VAL A 380 7.35 11.96 42.06
C VAL A 380 8.48 12.97 42.32
N PRO A 381 9.15 12.91 43.49
CA PRO A 381 10.20 13.86 43.86
C PRO A 381 11.34 13.98 42.84
N GLU A 382 11.67 12.89 42.14
CA GLU A 382 12.74 12.81 41.13
C GLU A 382 12.47 13.72 39.92
N LEU A 383 11.19 13.96 39.62
CA LEU A 383 10.73 14.81 38.50
C LEU A 383 10.24 16.18 38.99
N SER A 384 10.29 16.44 40.30
CA SER A 384 9.95 17.73 40.88
C SER A 384 11.08 18.74 40.69
N MET A 385 11.09 19.42 39.54
CA MET A 385 12.06 20.46 39.23
C MET A 385 11.49 21.87 39.34
N LYS A 386 12.34 22.84 39.70
CA LYS A 386 12.07 24.27 39.46
C LYS A 386 12.05 24.53 37.95
N ASP A 387 11.22 25.47 37.50
CA ASP A 387 11.11 25.93 36.10
C ASP A 387 10.52 24.89 35.12
N VAL A 388 9.39 24.29 35.49
CA VAL A 388 8.55 23.48 34.59
C VAL A 388 7.10 24.00 34.64
N ASN A 389 6.36 23.86 33.55
CA ASN A 389 4.95 24.22 33.52
C ASN A 389 4.12 23.04 34.02
N MET A 390 3.43 23.20 35.15
CA MET A 390 2.71 22.10 35.80
C MET A 390 1.20 22.36 35.82
N TYR A 391 0.43 21.38 35.35
CA TYR A 391 -1.03 21.47 35.24
C TYR A 391 -1.69 20.32 35.98
N LYS A 392 -2.88 20.59 36.52
CA LYS A 392 -3.70 19.59 37.18
C LYS A 392 -4.90 19.30 36.30
N LYS A 393 -5.20 18.01 36.10
CA LYS A 393 -6.29 17.60 35.22
C LYS A 393 -7.12 16.49 35.81
N THR A 394 -8.35 16.41 35.32
CA THR A 394 -9.25 15.25 35.47
C THR A 394 -9.54 14.59 34.12
N LEU A 395 -9.19 15.25 33.01
CA LEU A 395 -9.12 14.65 31.68
C LEU A 395 -7.99 13.60 31.63
N PHE A 396 -8.20 12.52 30.89
CA PHE A 396 -7.15 11.51 30.68
C PHE A 396 -6.04 12.05 29.77
N SER A 397 -6.39 12.84 28.76
CA SER A 397 -5.42 13.52 27.90
C SER A 397 -4.74 14.71 28.56
N MET A 398 -3.48 14.96 28.23
CA MET A 398 -2.72 16.17 28.57
C MET A 398 -3.15 17.38 27.74
N ALA A 399 -3.90 17.20 26.64
CA ALA A 399 -4.37 18.26 25.76
C ALA A 399 -5.57 19.05 26.37
N ILE A 400 -5.41 19.49 27.61
CA ILE A 400 -6.34 20.43 28.25
C ILE A 400 -6.12 21.84 27.70
N ASP A 401 -7.17 22.66 27.72
CA ASP A 401 -7.17 24.00 27.12
C ASP A 401 -5.99 24.86 27.59
N GLU A 402 -5.67 24.85 28.89
CA GLU A 402 -4.59 25.68 29.44
C GLU A 402 -3.21 25.27 28.92
N LEU A 403 -2.97 23.97 28.82
CA LEU A 403 -1.69 23.44 28.32
C LEU A 403 -1.56 23.70 26.82
N VAL A 404 -2.62 23.48 26.04
CA VAL A 404 -2.63 23.77 24.59
C VAL A 404 -2.44 25.25 24.32
N GLN A 405 -3.07 26.13 25.12
CA GLN A 405 -2.85 27.58 25.04
C GLN A 405 -1.39 27.95 25.33
N ASP A 406 -0.76 27.33 26.32
CA ASP A 406 0.63 27.59 26.64
C ASP A 406 1.61 27.07 25.59
N LEU A 407 1.37 25.87 25.02
CA LEU A 407 2.12 25.38 23.85
C LEU A 407 2.05 26.39 22.68
N ASN A 408 0.85 26.91 22.41
CA ASN A 408 0.62 27.87 21.33
C ASN A 408 1.28 29.24 21.53
N LYS A 409 1.78 29.57 22.73
CA LYS A 409 2.60 30.77 22.94
C LYS A 409 3.93 30.69 22.18
N ASN A 410 4.46 29.50 21.97
CA ASN A 410 5.64 29.28 21.14
C ASN A 410 5.26 28.58 19.83
N LYS A 411 5.12 29.38 18.76
CA LYS A 411 4.73 28.90 17.42
C LYS A 411 5.78 28.02 16.74
N ASP A 412 7.00 27.97 17.26
CA ASP A 412 8.05 27.10 16.73
C ASP A 412 7.84 25.64 17.14
N ILE A 413 7.07 25.38 18.21
CA ILE A 413 6.76 24.03 18.66
C ILE A 413 5.84 23.36 17.63
N GLN A 414 6.36 22.31 17.00
CA GLN A 414 5.67 21.50 16.01
C GLN A 414 5.74 20.01 16.33
N CYS A 415 6.53 19.63 17.35
CA CYS A 415 6.69 18.26 17.80
C CYS A 415 6.49 18.14 19.32
N ILE A 416 5.76 17.12 19.74
CA ILE A 416 5.52 16.75 21.13
C ILE A 416 6.27 15.46 21.44
N ASN A 417 7.19 15.52 22.39
CA ASN A 417 7.88 14.35 22.91
C ASN A 417 7.21 13.93 24.21
N ILE A 418 6.56 12.78 24.24
CA ILE A 418 5.73 12.36 25.37
C ILE A 418 6.30 11.15 26.10
N CYS A 419 6.30 11.22 27.42
CA CYS A 419 6.60 10.11 28.31
C CYS A 419 5.70 10.13 29.56
N GLY A 420 5.73 9.08 30.37
CA GLY A 420 4.93 8.98 31.61
C GLY A 420 3.89 7.86 31.63
N LEU A 421 2.78 8.08 32.33
CA LEU A 421 1.82 7.06 32.75
C LEU A 421 0.36 7.47 32.49
N GLU A 422 -0.59 6.54 32.33
CA GLU A 422 -0.38 5.15 31.91
C GLU A 422 -0.33 5.07 30.37
N THR A 423 0.56 4.24 29.83
CA THR A 423 0.83 4.13 28.38
C THR A 423 -0.43 3.99 27.52
N HIS A 424 -1.38 3.15 27.95
CA HIS A 424 -2.59 2.80 27.20
C HIS A 424 -3.80 3.69 27.52
N VAL A 425 -3.66 4.61 28.49
CA VAL A 425 -4.73 5.52 28.93
C VAL A 425 -4.28 6.96 28.72
N CYS A 426 -3.68 7.60 29.73
CA CYS A 426 -3.40 9.03 29.67
C CYS A 426 -2.39 9.37 28.58
N VAL A 427 -1.32 8.57 28.41
CA VAL A 427 -0.34 8.80 27.33
C VAL A 427 -0.99 8.60 25.97
N GLN A 428 -1.68 7.48 25.74
CA GLN A 428 -2.35 7.20 24.47
C GLN A 428 -3.39 8.26 24.08
N GLN A 429 -4.27 8.66 25.01
CA GLN A 429 -5.27 9.70 24.72
C GLN A 429 -4.60 11.04 24.40
N SER A 430 -3.52 11.38 25.11
CA SER A 430 -2.73 12.59 24.79
C SER A 430 -2.13 12.52 23.40
N VAL A 431 -1.57 11.37 23.01
CA VAL A 431 -1.02 11.18 21.66
C VAL A 431 -2.07 11.40 20.59
N PHE A 432 -3.26 10.81 20.75
CA PHE A 432 -4.34 10.98 19.77
C PHE A 432 -4.76 12.46 19.65
N ASP A 433 -4.98 13.13 20.78
CA ASP A 433 -5.39 14.53 20.74
C ASP A 433 -4.32 15.46 20.15
N PHE A 434 -3.03 15.25 20.46
CA PHE A 434 -1.96 16.08 19.87
C PHE A 434 -1.75 15.81 18.39
N LEU A 435 -1.94 14.58 17.92
CA LEU A 435 -1.95 14.26 16.49
C LEU A 435 -3.13 14.96 15.78
N ASP A 436 -4.33 14.94 16.38
CA ASP A 436 -5.52 15.63 15.86
C ASP A 436 -5.35 17.16 15.82
N LEU A 437 -4.59 17.71 16.78
CA LEU A 437 -4.19 19.12 16.80
C LEU A 437 -3.08 19.47 15.79
N GLY A 438 -2.54 18.47 15.06
CA GLY A 438 -1.58 18.67 13.98
C GLY A 438 -0.11 18.69 14.42
N TYR A 439 0.21 18.28 15.65
CA TYR A 439 1.59 18.11 16.08
C TYR A 439 2.16 16.79 15.56
N ALA A 440 3.47 16.76 15.27
CA ALA A 440 4.20 15.50 15.27
C ALA A 440 4.31 15.00 16.73
N VAL A 441 4.21 13.70 16.96
CA VAL A 441 4.28 13.14 18.31
C VAL A 441 5.27 11.99 18.37
N ASP A 442 6.27 12.11 19.25
CA ASP A 442 7.23 11.04 19.52
C ASP A 442 6.94 10.44 20.91
N VAL A 443 6.66 9.14 20.94
CA VAL A 443 6.48 8.37 22.17
C VAL A 443 7.81 7.79 22.60
N VAL A 444 8.29 8.18 23.79
CA VAL A 444 9.56 7.70 24.32
C VAL A 444 9.36 6.35 25.00
N VAL A 445 9.54 5.26 24.26
CA VAL A 445 9.03 3.94 24.65
C VAL A 445 9.69 3.39 25.92
N ASP A 446 10.94 3.74 26.19
CA ASP A 446 11.66 3.37 27.41
C ASP A 446 11.37 4.31 28.60
N ALA A 447 10.52 5.31 28.41
CA ALA A 447 10.06 6.27 29.43
C ALA A 447 8.51 6.28 29.59
N VAL A 448 7.80 5.28 29.06
CA VAL A 448 6.37 5.08 29.31
C VAL A 448 6.09 3.76 30.05
N GLY A 449 5.12 3.80 30.96
CA GLY A 449 4.78 2.66 31.82
C GLY A 449 3.29 2.37 31.93
N SER A 450 2.96 1.11 32.24
CA SER A 450 1.62 0.67 32.65
C SER A 450 1.76 -0.44 33.68
N ARG A 451 0.68 -0.75 34.40
CA ARG A 451 0.65 -1.87 35.36
C ARG A 451 0.86 -3.22 34.67
N SER A 452 0.23 -3.38 33.51
CA SER A 452 0.32 -4.57 32.65
C SER A 452 1.29 -4.34 31.50
N LEU A 453 2.14 -5.33 31.21
CA LEU A 453 3.00 -5.31 30.02
C LEU A 453 2.20 -5.45 28.73
N LEU A 454 1.07 -6.16 28.78
CA LEU A 454 0.16 -6.30 27.64
C LEU A 454 -0.50 -4.96 27.31
N ASP A 455 -1.03 -4.27 28.32
CA ASP A 455 -1.65 -2.96 28.09
C ASP A 455 -0.61 -1.96 27.58
N ARG A 456 0.61 -1.98 28.14
CA ARG A 456 1.74 -1.18 27.63
C ARG A 456 2.02 -1.48 26.16
N SER A 457 2.16 -2.74 25.76
CA SER A 457 2.52 -3.10 24.39
C SER A 457 1.41 -2.80 23.38
N ILE A 458 0.15 -3.02 23.75
CA ILE A 458 -1.02 -2.66 22.94
C ILE A 458 -1.15 -1.15 22.82
N GLY A 459 -0.94 -0.40 23.91
CA GLY A 459 -0.95 1.06 23.89
C GLY A 459 0.09 1.63 22.92
N ILE A 460 1.33 1.15 22.98
CA ILE A 460 2.40 1.56 22.05
C ILE A 460 2.01 1.28 20.60
N ARG A 461 1.55 0.06 20.30
CA ARG A 461 1.16 -0.32 18.93
C ARG A 461 0.01 0.54 18.39
N ARG A 462 -0.97 0.88 19.24
CA ARG A 462 -2.09 1.74 18.84
C ARG A 462 -1.63 3.16 18.54
N MET A 463 -0.73 3.72 19.35
CA MET A 463 -0.16 5.04 19.10
C MET A 463 0.65 5.07 17.79
N GLU A 464 1.48 4.05 17.55
CA GLU A 464 2.24 3.90 16.30
C GLU A 464 1.32 3.81 15.08
N ASN A 465 0.29 2.95 15.13
CA ASN A 465 -0.70 2.80 14.06
C ASN A 465 -1.50 4.08 13.77
N CYS A 466 -1.59 5.00 14.74
CA CYS A 466 -2.26 6.29 14.58
C CYS A 466 -1.32 7.39 14.07
N GLY A 467 -0.03 7.10 13.84
CA GLY A 467 0.93 8.03 13.24
C GLY A 467 1.91 8.67 14.23
N ALA A 468 1.99 8.21 15.48
CA ALA A 468 3.05 8.62 16.38
C ALA A 468 4.36 7.92 16.05
N ASN A 469 5.49 8.62 16.16
CA ASN A 469 6.80 7.99 16.04
C ASN A 469 7.19 7.32 17.36
N LEU A 470 7.90 6.20 17.28
CA LEU A 470 8.50 5.56 18.45
C LEU A 470 9.97 5.95 18.55
N THR A 471 10.41 6.39 19.72
CA THR A 471 11.81 6.74 20.00
C THR A 471 12.24 6.22 21.37
N THR A 472 13.53 6.29 21.66
CA THR A 472 14.10 5.98 22.98
C THR A 472 14.70 7.23 23.61
N THR A 473 14.91 7.19 24.92
CA THR A 473 15.49 8.29 25.68
C THR A 473 16.82 8.75 25.09
N GLU A 474 17.71 7.80 24.80
CA GLU A 474 19.02 8.10 24.19
C GLU A 474 18.89 8.68 22.78
N SER A 475 18.05 8.06 21.93
CA SER A 475 17.85 8.53 20.55
C SER A 475 17.30 9.95 20.51
N LEU A 476 16.29 10.26 21.33
CA LEU A 476 15.69 11.58 21.40
C LEU A 476 16.68 12.65 21.87
N ILE A 477 17.48 12.36 22.90
CA ILE A 477 18.48 13.29 23.43
C ILE A 477 19.52 13.64 22.36
N PHE A 478 19.99 12.67 21.59
CA PHE A 478 20.94 12.94 20.50
C PHE A 478 20.30 13.63 19.30
N THR A 479 19.03 13.34 19.00
CA THR A 479 18.26 14.08 17.98
C THR A 479 18.16 15.56 18.34
N TRP A 480 17.87 15.89 19.59
CA TRP A 480 17.87 17.28 20.06
C TRP A 480 19.25 17.94 20.01
N CYS A 481 20.31 17.19 20.34
CA CYS A 481 21.69 17.70 20.36
C CYS A 481 22.27 17.92 18.94
N GLN A 482 21.77 17.18 17.94
CA GLN A 482 22.10 17.21 16.52
C GLN A 482 23.54 16.83 16.12
N ASN A 483 24.56 17.31 16.81
CA ASN A 483 25.96 17.05 16.46
C ASN A 483 26.92 17.15 17.66
N SER A 484 28.13 16.64 17.48
CA SER A 484 29.18 16.63 18.50
C SER A 484 29.86 17.97 18.75
N THR A 485 29.55 19.00 17.95
CA THR A 485 30.11 20.35 18.10
C THR A 485 29.23 21.26 18.97
N HIS A 486 28.03 20.82 19.36
CA HIS A 486 27.15 21.55 20.27
C HIS A 486 27.82 21.80 21.62
N GLN A 487 27.68 23.02 22.16
CA GLN A 487 28.35 23.46 23.41
C GLN A 487 28.11 22.52 24.61
N ASN A 488 26.91 21.92 24.68
CA ASN A 488 26.50 21.02 25.75
C ASN A 488 26.75 19.53 25.43
N PHE A 489 27.34 19.19 24.28
CA PHE A 489 27.54 17.80 23.85
C PHE A 489 28.26 16.93 24.89
N LYS A 490 29.32 17.43 25.52
CA LYS A 490 30.04 16.68 26.57
C LYS A 490 29.19 16.39 27.81
N GLN A 491 28.26 17.28 28.16
CA GLN A 491 27.34 17.07 29.28
C GLN A 491 26.26 16.06 28.89
N ILE A 492 25.72 16.18 27.68
CA ILE A 492 24.77 15.22 27.09
C ILE A 492 25.37 13.82 26.99
N GLN A 493 26.59 13.69 26.48
CA GLN A 493 27.29 12.41 26.38
C GLN A 493 27.47 11.77 27.76
N LYS A 494 27.84 12.54 28.79
CA LYS A 494 27.93 12.04 30.17
C LYS A 494 26.58 11.59 30.72
N LEU A 495 25.51 12.31 30.42
CA LEU A 495 24.14 11.98 30.83
C LEU A 495 23.68 10.64 30.24
N VAL A 496 24.04 10.34 28.99
CA VAL A 496 23.69 9.09 28.30
C VAL A 496 24.61 7.93 28.72
N VAL A 497 25.92 8.14 28.83
CA VAL A 497 26.91 7.07 29.08
C VAL A 497 26.81 6.44 30.48
N GLN A 498 26.13 7.07 31.44
CA GLN A 498 25.89 6.50 32.79
C GLN A 498 25.04 5.21 32.79
N GLN A 499 24.76 4.60 31.63
CA GLN A 499 23.74 3.57 31.43
C GLN A 499 24.25 2.13 31.26
N ASN A 500 25.55 1.85 31.14
CA ASN A 500 26.04 0.48 30.87
C ASN A 500 26.23 -0.42 32.11
N GLN A 501 25.25 -0.50 33.04
CA GLN A 501 25.33 -1.45 34.16
C GLN A 501 24.22 -2.50 34.24
N HIS A 502 23.22 -2.54 33.35
CA HIS A 502 22.28 -3.67 33.32
C HIS A 502 21.94 -4.12 31.89
N PRO A 503 22.07 -5.43 31.59
CA PRO A 503 21.90 -5.97 30.25
C PRO A 503 20.44 -5.94 29.80
N ASP A 504 20.27 -5.84 28.49
CA ASP A 504 19.02 -5.94 27.74
C ASP A 504 18.10 -7.04 28.28
N GLN A 505 16.98 -6.63 28.87
CA GLN A 505 15.79 -7.48 29.01
C GLN A 505 14.59 -6.69 28.51
N LEU A 506 14.48 -6.61 27.18
CA LEU A 506 13.19 -6.46 26.54
C LEU A 506 12.53 -7.86 26.51
N PRO A 507 11.25 -8.01 26.92
CA PRO A 507 10.47 -9.18 26.56
C PRO A 507 10.12 -9.18 25.07
#